data_AF-A0A345C3L0-F1
#
_entry.id   AF-A0A345C3L0-F1
#
_cell.length_a   1.000
_cell.length_b   1.000
_cell.length_c   1.000
_cell.angle_alpha   90.00
_cell.angle_beta   90.00
_cell.angle_gamma   90.00
#
_symmetry.space_group_name_H-M   'P 1'
#
loop_
_entity.id
_entity.type
_entity.pdbx_description
1 polymer ?
#
loop_
_entity_poly.entity_id
_entity_poly.type
_entity_poly.pdbx_seq_one_letter_code
_entity_poly.pdbx_strand_id
1 'polypeptide(L)' 'MSVDEIKPQPQDVVYVVRDGEVLKLNPPNTGYGHNNIVWIGGKVDRVDSTESRKI' A
#
# COMPACT_ATOMS: atom_id res chain seq x y z
N MET A 1 -26.05 -11.97 5.26
CA MET A 1 -24.79 -11.20 5.31
C MET A 1 -24.06 -11.50 4.02
N SER A 2 -24.17 -10.62 3.03
CA SER A 2 -23.36 -10.71 1.82
C SER A 2 -21.93 -10.39 2.21
N VAL A 3 -20.98 -11.28 1.91
CA VAL A 3 -19.57 -10.95 1.96
C VAL A 3 -19.31 -10.14 0.69
N ASP A 4 -19.83 -8.91 0.65
CA ASP A 4 -19.57 -8.01 -0.44
C ASP A 4 -18.05 -7.83 -0.47
N GLU A 5 -17.48 -8.27 -1.57
CA GLU A 5 -16.09 -8.12 -1.97
C GLU A 5 -15.58 -6.75 -1.49
N ILE A 6 -14.70 -6.73 -0.47
CA ILE A 6 -14.01 -5.49 -0.08
C ILE A 6 -13.05 -5.18 -1.22
N LYS A 7 -13.54 -4.54 -2.28
CA LYS A 7 -12.67 -3.96 -3.29
C LYS A 7 -12.01 -2.76 -2.64
N PRO A 8 -10.67 -2.69 -2.60
CA PRO A 8 -9.98 -1.51 -2.12
C PRO A 8 -10.48 -0.30 -2.90
N GLN A 9 -11.18 0.61 -2.22
CA GLN A 9 -11.68 1.81 -2.85
C GLN A 9 -10.47 2.69 -3.19
N PRO A 10 -10.38 3.28 -4.40
CA PRO A 10 -9.22 4.05 -4.85
C PRO A 10 -8.99 5.37 -4.08
N GLN A 11 -9.80 5.63 -3.05
CA GLN A 11 -9.77 6.84 -2.22
C GLN A 11 -8.64 6.83 -1.16
N ASP A 12 -8.18 5.66 -0.72
CA ASP A 12 -7.17 5.53 0.33
C ASP A 12 -5.84 4.98 -0.21
N VAL A 13 -5.25 5.70 -1.17
CA VAL A 13 -4.00 5.30 -1.85
C VAL A 13 -2.84 6.23 -1.48
N VAL A 14 -1.62 5.70 -1.54
CA VAL A 14 -0.38 6.49 -1.37
C VAL A 14 0.37 6.53 -2.68
N TYR A 15 0.83 7.71 -3.09
CA TYR A 15 1.72 7.88 -4.23
C TYR A 15 3.13 8.18 -3.75
N VAL A 16 4.10 7.44 -4.28
CA VAL A 16 5.52 7.58 -3.94
C VAL A 16 6.30 7.82 -5.23
N VAL A 17 7.19 8.81 -5.22
CA VAL A 17 8.12 9.00 -6.34
C VAL A 17 9.43 8.30 -6.02
N ARG A 18 9.87 7.40 -6.90
CA ARG A 18 11.14 6.68 -6.78
C ARG A 18 11.79 6.59 -8.15
N ASP A 19 13.07 6.94 -8.22
CA ASP A 19 13.86 6.86 -9.47
C ASP A 19 13.22 7.60 -10.67
N GLY A 20 12.46 8.68 -10.37
CA GLY A 20 11.73 9.47 -11.36
C GLY A 20 10.36 8.92 -11.75
N GLU A 21 9.98 7.75 -11.24
CA GLU A 21 8.69 7.11 -11.51
C GLU A 21 7.70 7.30 -10.36
N VAL A 22 6.42 7.44 -10.71
CA VAL A 22 5.33 7.49 -9.72
C VAL A 22 4.81 6.08 -9.47
N LEU A 23 5.03 5.59 -8.25
CA LEU A 23 4.49 4.33 -7.75
C LEU A 23 3.17 4.61 -7.03
N LYS A 24 2.12 3.90 -7.43
CA LYS A 24 0.83 3.90 -6.74
C LYS A 24 0.77 2.70 -5.79
N LEU A 25 0.64 2.97 -4.49
CA LEU A 25 0.47 1.96 -3.45
C LEU A 25 -1.00 1.90 -3.06
N ASN A 26 -1.63 0.79 -3.42
CA ASN A 26 -2.99 0.49 -3.00
C ASN A 26 -3.00 0.05 -1.52
N PRO A 27 -4.13 0.23 -0.82
CA PRO A 27 -4.30 -0.39 0.49
C PRO A 27 -4.30 -1.93 0.34
N PRO A 28 -4.00 -2.67 1.43
CA PRO A 28 -4.02 -4.12 1.42
C PRO A 28 -5.38 -4.66 0.95
N ASN A 29 -5.38 -5.62 0.01
CA ASN A 29 -6.59 -6.19 -0.60
C ASN A 29 -7.48 -6.92 0.42
N THR A 30 -6.89 -7.39 1.51
CA THR A 30 -7.62 -8.03 2.62
C THR A 30 -8.33 -7.03 3.53
N GLY A 31 -8.05 -5.73 3.38
CA GLY A 31 -8.43 -4.68 4.33
C GLY A 31 -7.57 -4.62 5.59
N TYR A 32 -6.58 -5.53 5.75
CA TYR A 32 -5.67 -5.57 6.89
C TYR A 32 -4.23 -5.69 6.41
N GLY A 33 -3.34 -4.85 6.92
CA GLY A 33 -1.92 -4.90 6.56
C GLY A 33 -1.26 -3.54 6.62
N HIS A 34 -0.10 -3.42 5.99
CA HIS A 34 0.63 -2.16 5.95
C HIS A 34 1.52 -2.06 4.71
N ASN A 35 1.72 -0.82 4.24
CA ASN A 35 2.76 -0.45 3.30
C ASN A 35 3.89 0.24 4.07
N ASN A 36 5.14 -0.22 3.90
CA ASN A 36 6.32 0.36 4.52
C ASN A 36 7.16 1.06 3.44
N ILE A 37 7.43 2.35 3.61
CA ILE A 37 8.25 3.15 2.69
C ILE A 37 9.49 3.58 3.48
N VAL A 38 10.67 3.24 2.96
CA VAL A 38 11.95 3.51 3.63
C VAL A 38 12.75 4.51 2.83
N TRP A 39 13.24 5.56 3.50
CA TRP A 39 14.16 6.53 2.93
C TRP A 39 15.57 6.31 3.46
N ILE A 40 16.57 6.30 2.58
CA ILE A 40 17.99 6.28 2.92
C ILE A 40 18.67 7.40 2.13
N GLY A 41 19.39 8.29 2.83
CA GLY A 41 20.09 9.42 2.19
C GLY A 41 19.15 10.38 1.42
N GLY A 42 17.90 10.53 1.88
CA GLY A 42 16.91 11.41 1.26
C GLY A 42 16.23 10.85 0.00
N LYS A 43 16.52 9.60 -0.37
CA LYS A 43 15.87 8.90 -1.50
C LYS A 43 15.02 7.75 -0.99
N VAL A 44 13.91 7.46 -1.68
CA VAL A 44 13.12 6.24 -1.45
C VAL A 44 13.98 5.05 -1.86
N ASP A 45 14.36 4.24 -0.88
CA ASP A 45 15.20 3.05 -1.08
C ASP A 45 14.36 1.79 -1.32
N ARG A 46 13.28 1.63 -0.54
CA ARG A 46 12.41 0.46 -0.65
C ARG A 46 10.96 0.79 -0.32
N VAL A 47 10.07 0.05 -0.97
CA VAL A 47 8.65 -0.01 -0.67
C VAL A 47 8.28 -1.47 -0.50
N ASP A 48 7.77 -1.85 0.67
CA ASP A 48 7.27 -3.19 0.95
C ASP A 48 5.78 -3.15 1.28
N SER A 49 5.04 -4.16 0.84
CA SER A 49 3.64 -4.35 1.19
C SER A 49 3.47 -5.67 1.93
N THR A 50 2.67 -5.66 3.00
CA THR A 50 2.32 -6.85 3.75
C THR A 50 0.81 -6.93 3.89
N GLU A 51 0.24 -8.05 3.45
CA GLU A 51 -1.15 -8.42 3.67
C GLU A 51 -1.26 -9.20 4.99
N SER A 52 -2.32 -8.94 5.75
CA SER A 52 -2.62 -9.66 6.98
C SER A 52 -4.09 -10.02 7.03
N ARG A 53 -4.54 -10.67 8.11
CA ARG A 53 -5.94 -11.00 8.32
C ARG A 53 -6.37 -10.52 9.69
N LYS A 54 -7.64 -10.17 9.81
CA LYS A 54 -8.24 -9.96 11.13
C LYS A 54 -8.13 -11.26 11.93
N ILE A 55 -7.64 -11.14 13.17
CA ILE A 55 -7.68 -12.21 14.17
C ILE A 55 -9.09 -12.25 14.77
#